data_AF-A0A2N2IMF7-F1
#
_entry.id   AF-A0A2N2IMF7-F1
#
_cell.length_a   1.000
_cell.length_b   1.000
_cell.length_c   1.000
_cell.angle_alpha   90.00
_cell.angle_beta   90.00
_cell.angle_gamma   90.00
#
_symmetry.space_group_name_H-M   'P 1'
#
loop_
_entity.id
_entity.type
_entity.pdbx_description
1 polymer ?
#
loop_
_entity_poly.entity_id
_entity_poly.type
_entity_poly.pdbx_seq_one_letter_code
_entity_poly.pdbx_strand_id
1 'polypeptide(L)'
;MRSDKLSRGGKGFPIAIVRRGCHLPAMDLTTLATSLRTPDHEGEMLFLLPVHGLFPHRNMDFITGELRLMMLAHTLQPVRPDLWRGIPELERARELHALFVPGRRTETVRSILKAAFWPPPMTCAPPTFAAVTGGDAVSTPLDFDLRHAGWFFPGKPAREKRLVCRSFDHQQIYRLRFDTERLRSVHPLLARYVRQVVDHCPNHLFFQDGLRCSSFPGHATAVLHHEERHEMCKLTADSFGVTEFKARHENCQYHFLTRDPFTVGVEVPVWLEARELEDFAEVFGGSGPLTGHIDLVREKGGAVEVWDYKPHARRERHAATQVFLYTFMLSVRTGILLRHFRCGYFDERDCYTFSPLGIHLFSGGQVH
;
A
#
# COMPACT_ATOMS: atom_id res chain seq x y z
N MET A 1 30.30 19.68 56.34
CA MET A 1 29.90 20.61 55.26
C MET A 1 29.83 19.84 53.95
N ARG A 2 28.65 19.30 53.60
CA ARG A 2 28.33 18.81 52.27
C ARG A 2 26.90 19.28 52.00
N SER A 3 26.77 20.32 51.18
CA SER A 3 25.50 20.86 50.72
C SER A 3 25.35 20.59 49.23
N ASP A 4 24.26 19.90 48.90
CA ASP A 4 23.33 20.16 47.81
C ASP A 4 23.85 20.58 46.43
N LYS A 5 23.48 19.77 45.43
CA LYS A 5 22.89 20.23 44.16
C LYS A 5 22.33 19.04 43.38
N LEU A 6 21.04 18.76 43.58
CA LEU A 6 20.24 17.91 42.70
C LEU A 6 18.83 18.50 42.58
N SER A 7 18.66 19.39 41.61
CA SER A 7 17.37 19.68 40.96
C SER A 7 17.59 20.33 39.60
N ARG A 8 17.54 19.53 38.54
CA ARG A 8 17.19 19.97 37.18
C ARG A 8 15.80 19.35 36.95
N GLY A 9 14.68 20.06 37.05
CA GLY A 9 14.36 21.28 36.34
C GLY A 9 13.87 20.90 34.94
N GLY A 10 12.65 20.36 34.85
CA GLY A 10 11.99 20.06 33.58
C GLY A 10 11.80 21.37 32.79
N LYS A 11 12.42 21.45 31.61
CA LYS A 11 12.26 22.61 30.73
C LYS A 11 10.88 22.54 30.07
N GLY A 12 9.96 23.37 30.55
CA GLY A 12 8.79 23.76 29.77
C GLY A 12 9.23 24.49 28.52
N PHE A 13 8.65 24.13 27.38
CA PHE A 13 8.98 24.70 26.07
C PHE A 13 8.43 26.13 25.93
N PRO A 14 9.15 27.05 25.26
CA PRO A 14 8.65 28.39 25.00
C PRO A 14 7.59 28.33 23.90
N ILE A 15 6.32 28.44 24.29
CA ILE A 15 5.23 28.70 23.37
C ILE A 15 5.39 30.14 22.88
N ALA A 16 5.42 30.34 21.56
CA ALA A 16 5.33 31.67 20.97
C ALA A 16 4.04 32.35 21.47
N ILE A 17 4.19 33.37 22.31
CA ILE A 17 3.06 34.15 22.84
C ILE A 17 2.52 35.00 21.69
N VAL A 18 1.45 34.52 21.04
CA VAL A 18 0.68 35.32 20.09
C VAL A 18 -0.09 36.38 20.90
N ARG A 19 0.19 37.66 20.64
CA ARG A 19 -0.50 38.79 21.29
C ARG A 19 -1.99 38.74 20.97
N ARG A 20 -2.85 38.71 22.01
CA ARG A 20 -4.30 38.93 21.89
C ARG A 20 -4.55 40.33 21.31
N GLY A 21 -5.30 40.43 20.22
CA GLY A 21 -5.85 41.72 19.75
C GLY A 21 -5.75 41.99 18.24
N CYS A 22 -5.00 41.20 17.48
CA CYS A 22 -4.99 41.33 16.02
C CYS A 22 -5.95 40.29 15.41
N HIS A 23 -6.82 40.70 14.50
CA HIS A 23 -7.51 39.78 13.59
C HIS A 23 -6.43 38.99 12.85
N LEU A 24 -6.19 37.76 13.30
CA LEU A 24 -5.29 36.86 12.60
C LEU A 24 -5.94 36.51 11.27
N PRO A 25 -5.18 36.45 10.16
CA PRO A 25 -5.67 35.86 8.93
C PRO A 25 -6.21 34.46 9.23
N ALA A 26 -7.23 34.02 8.49
CA ALA A 26 -7.81 32.69 8.65
C ALA A 26 -6.67 31.66 8.68
N MET A 27 -6.46 31.03 9.84
CA MET A 27 -5.42 30.05 10.02
C MET A 27 -5.84 28.79 9.26
N ASP A 28 -4.95 28.26 8.43
CA ASP A 28 -5.16 26.98 7.74
C ASP A 28 -4.31 25.87 8.38
N LEU A 29 -4.56 24.63 7.97
CA LEU A 29 -3.83 23.46 8.46
C LEU A 29 -2.32 23.55 8.25
N THR A 30 -1.88 24.15 7.14
CA THR A 30 -0.46 24.33 6.81
C THR A 30 0.19 25.30 7.78
N THR A 31 -0.49 26.39 8.09
CA THR A 31 -0.05 27.43 9.03
C THR A 31 0.01 26.87 10.44
N LEU A 32 -1.00 26.12 10.87
CA LEU A 32 -0.97 25.40 12.13
C LEU A 32 0.22 24.44 12.20
N ALA A 33 0.39 23.57 11.21
CA ALA A 33 1.49 22.61 11.17
C ALA A 33 2.86 23.29 11.21
N THR A 34 3.01 24.41 10.51
CA THR A 34 4.24 25.22 10.53
C THR A 34 4.49 25.83 11.90
N SER A 35 3.46 26.33 12.58
CA SER A 35 3.56 26.92 13.93
C SER A 35 3.94 25.91 15.02
N LEU A 36 3.60 24.64 14.81
CA LEU A 36 3.93 23.54 15.72
C LEU A 36 5.35 23.01 15.52
N ARG A 37 6.01 23.32 14.39
CA ARG A 37 7.39 22.89 14.13
C ARG A 37 8.37 23.76 14.90
N THR A 38 9.32 23.12 15.57
CA THR A 38 10.50 23.78 16.15
C THR A 38 11.68 23.66 15.18
N PRO A 39 12.68 24.55 15.26
CA PRO A 39 13.92 24.43 14.49
C PRO A 39 14.66 23.11 14.72
N ASP A 40 14.46 22.48 15.88
CA ASP A 40 15.08 21.20 16.24
C ASP A 40 14.42 20.01 15.50
N HIS A 41 13.29 20.21 14.82
CA HIS A 41 12.54 19.19 14.07
C HIS A 41 13.03 19.02 12.61
N GLU A 42 14.34 19.15 12.36
CA GLU A 42 14.90 18.97 11.02
C GLU A 42 14.63 17.55 10.47
N GLY A 43 13.76 17.46 9.47
CA GLY A 43 13.45 16.22 8.77
C GLY A 43 12.30 15.39 9.36
N GLU A 44 11.51 15.95 10.27
CA GLU A 44 10.42 15.23 10.94
C GLU A 44 9.07 15.33 10.21
N MET A 45 8.31 14.24 10.23
CA MET A 45 6.91 14.23 9.79
C MET A 45 6.01 14.56 10.98
N LEU A 46 5.12 15.54 10.80
CA LEU A 46 4.08 15.88 11.77
C LEU A 46 2.78 15.22 11.34
N PHE A 47 2.14 14.51 12.27
CA PHE A 47 0.80 13.97 12.11
C PHE A 47 -0.16 14.74 13.01
N LEU A 48 -1.28 15.19 12.46
CA LEU A 48 -2.39 15.74 13.23
C LEU A 48 -3.50 14.70 13.26
N LEU A 49 -3.81 14.14 14.44
CA LEU A 49 -4.82 13.09 14.62
C LEU A 49 -6.06 13.70 15.30
N PRO A 50 -7.19 13.86 14.58
CA PRO A 50 -8.41 14.34 15.19
C PRO A 50 -9.13 13.17 15.90
N VAL A 51 -9.41 13.33 17.19
CA VAL A 51 -10.25 12.38 17.92
C VAL A 51 -11.70 12.83 17.76
N HIS A 52 -12.41 12.25 16.79
CA HIS A 52 -13.86 12.43 16.67
C HIS A 52 -14.59 11.45 17.59
N GLY A 53 -15.81 11.78 18.01
CA GLY A 53 -16.65 10.85 18.79
C GLY A 53 -16.98 9.52 18.07
N LEU A 54 -16.67 9.43 16.77
CA LEU A 54 -16.78 8.20 15.96
C LEU A 54 -15.50 7.34 15.99
N PHE A 55 -14.38 7.85 16.50
CA PHE A 55 -13.18 7.05 16.74
C PHE A 55 -13.28 6.43 18.14
N PRO A 56 -13.50 5.12 18.26
CA PRO A 56 -13.56 4.49 19.58
C PRO A 56 -12.21 4.70 20.29
N HIS A 57 -12.26 5.07 21.58
CA HIS A 57 -11.08 5.26 22.44
C HIS A 57 -10.07 4.10 22.37
N ARG A 58 -10.55 2.89 22.02
CA ARG A 58 -9.73 1.69 21.75
C ARG A 58 -8.57 1.94 20.78
N ASN A 59 -8.72 2.84 19.80
CA ASN A 59 -7.66 3.07 18.81
C ASN A 59 -6.54 3.96 19.36
N MET A 60 -6.84 4.94 20.23
CA MET A 60 -5.81 5.81 20.81
C MET A 60 -4.97 5.09 21.86
N ASP A 61 -5.56 4.18 22.63
CA ASP A 61 -4.82 3.33 23.57
C ASP A 61 -3.86 2.38 22.83
N PHE A 62 -4.32 1.78 21.73
CA PHE A 62 -3.47 0.96 20.85
C PHE A 62 -2.31 1.77 20.27
N ILE A 63 -2.60 2.92 19.65
CA ILE A 63 -1.56 3.81 19.08
C ILE A 63 -0.55 4.20 20.16
N THR A 64 -1.02 4.61 21.35
CA THR A 64 -0.15 5.00 22.45
C THR A 64 0.69 3.82 22.94
N GLY A 65 0.11 2.62 23.02
CA GLY A 65 0.81 1.38 23.37
C GLY A 65 1.93 1.06 22.39
N GLU A 66 1.63 1.05 21.08
CA GLU A 66 2.62 0.80 20.03
C GLU A 66 3.71 1.88 19.99
N LEU A 67 3.35 3.16 20.13
CA LEU A 67 4.32 4.25 20.23
C LEU A 67 5.20 4.13 21.48
N ARG A 68 4.67 3.61 22.61
CA ARG A 68 5.48 3.33 23.82
C ARG A 68 6.50 2.24 23.55
N LEU A 69 6.11 1.15 22.89
CA LEU A 69 7.03 0.08 22.50
C LEU A 69 8.14 0.59 21.58
N MET A 70 7.84 1.58 20.73
CA MET A 70 8.83 2.26 19.90
C MET A 70 9.67 3.32 20.62
N MET A 71 9.42 3.58 21.91
CA MET A 71 9.98 4.73 22.64
C MET A 71 9.64 6.10 22.02
N LEU A 72 8.54 6.20 21.27
CA LEU A 72 8.05 7.42 20.63
C LEU A 72 6.85 8.05 21.35
N ALA A 73 6.34 7.44 22.42
CA ALA A 73 5.15 7.97 23.10
C ALA A 73 5.28 9.43 23.58
N HIS A 74 6.51 9.90 23.85
CA HIS A 74 6.79 11.28 24.24
C HIS A 74 6.61 12.29 23.09
N THR A 75 6.51 11.82 21.85
CA THR A 75 6.32 12.68 20.68
C THR A 75 4.86 12.93 20.34
N LEU A 76 3.92 12.22 20.99
CA LEU A 76 2.49 12.48 20.91
C LEU A 76 2.11 13.58 21.92
N GLN A 77 1.69 14.73 21.42
CA GLN A 77 1.39 15.91 22.23
C GLN A 77 0.00 16.46 21.93
N PRO A 78 -0.84 16.73 22.94
CA PRO A 78 -2.13 17.39 22.71
C PRO A 78 -1.91 18.82 22.19
N VAL A 79 -2.62 19.18 21.12
CA VAL A 79 -2.61 20.53 20.55
C VAL A 79 -3.69 21.36 21.24
N ARG A 80 -3.29 22.51 21.78
CA ARG A 80 -4.21 23.38 22.50
C ARG A 80 -5.39 23.82 21.59
N PRO A 81 -6.64 23.78 22.08
CA PRO A 81 -7.82 24.12 21.27
C PRO A 81 -7.79 25.51 20.64
N ASP A 82 -7.18 26.50 21.30
CA ASP A 82 -7.08 27.86 20.79
C ASP A 82 -6.20 27.99 19.53
N LEU A 83 -5.37 26.99 19.23
CA LEU A 83 -4.52 26.99 18.04
C LEU A 83 -5.24 26.46 16.79
N TRP A 84 -6.34 25.74 16.94
CA TRP A 84 -6.97 25.05 15.80
C TRP A 84 -8.48 25.25 15.68
N ARG A 85 -9.15 25.76 16.71
CA ARG A 85 -10.55 26.17 16.62
C ARG A 85 -10.69 27.28 15.57
N GLY A 86 -11.61 27.07 14.63
CA GLY A 86 -11.82 27.97 13.49
C GLY A 86 -11.16 27.51 12.19
N ILE A 87 -10.39 26.41 12.22
CA ILE A 87 -9.98 25.69 11.02
C ILE A 87 -11.16 24.79 10.58
N PRO A 88 -11.78 25.03 9.41
CA PRO A 88 -12.98 24.31 8.97
C PRO A 88 -12.84 22.79 9.00
N GLU A 89 -11.66 22.28 8.63
CA GLU A 89 -11.34 20.85 8.60
C GLU A 89 -11.34 20.19 9.99
N LEU A 90 -11.21 20.98 11.05
CA LEU A 90 -11.07 20.53 12.44
C LEU A 90 -12.30 20.83 13.30
N GLU A 91 -13.35 21.45 12.75
CA GLU A 91 -14.54 21.86 13.53
C GLU A 91 -15.20 20.72 14.31
N ARG A 92 -15.12 19.49 13.78
CA ARG A 92 -15.70 18.29 14.39
C ARG A 92 -14.77 17.56 15.35
N ALA A 93 -13.50 17.97 15.46
CA ALA A 93 -12.54 17.32 16.35
C ALA A 93 -12.86 17.68 17.81
N ARG A 94 -12.82 16.70 18.71
CA ARG A 94 -12.91 16.97 20.16
C ARG A 94 -11.55 17.29 20.74
N GLU A 95 -10.55 16.53 20.28
CA GLU A 95 -9.15 16.69 20.61
C GLU A 95 -8.32 16.60 19.33
N LEU A 96 -7.17 17.25 19.35
CA LEU A 96 -6.17 17.18 18.30
C LEU A 96 -4.86 16.80 18.93
N HIS A 97 -4.22 15.75 18.42
CA HIS A 97 -2.88 15.35 18.86
C HIS A 97 -1.88 15.54 17.72
N ALA A 98 -0.72 16.08 18.05
CA ALA A 98 0.43 16.22 17.18
C ALA A 98 1.41 15.08 17.48
N LEU A 99 1.82 14.34 16.46
CA LEU A 99 2.87 13.33 16.57
C LEU A 99 4.06 13.75 15.71
N PHE A 100 5.22 13.96 16.34
CA PHE A 100 6.47 14.21 15.63
C PHE A 100 7.23 12.90 15.44
N VAL A 101 7.62 12.63 14.20
CA VAL A 101 8.30 11.37 13.85
C VAL A 101 9.63 11.66 13.18
N PRO A 102 10.75 11.18 13.74
CA PRO A 102 12.06 11.24 13.09
C PRO A 102 12.01 10.57 11.71
N GLY A 103 12.60 11.19 10.70
CA GLY A 103 12.47 10.77 9.30
C GLY A 103 12.67 9.27 9.05
N ARG A 104 13.62 8.62 9.75
CA ARG A 104 13.91 7.17 9.64
C ARG A 104 12.79 6.25 10.15
N ARG A 105 11.88 6.73 10.99
CA ARG A 105 10.79 5.95 11.61
C ARG A 105 9.41 6.24 11.02
N THR A 106 9.36 7.13 10.02
CA THR A 106 8.12 7.58 9.39
C THR A 106 7.26 6.40 8.91
N GLU A 107 7.82 5.43 8.19
CA GLU A 107 7.02 4.32 7.65
C GLU A 107 6.55 3.35 8.74
N THR A 108 7.34 3.13 9.79
CA THR A 108 6.93 2.31 10.93
C THR A 108 5.74 2.93 11.65
N VAL A 109 5.79 4.24 11.93
CA VAL A 109 4.66 4.95 12.52
C VAL A 109 3.45 4.94 11.59
N ARG A 110 3.63 5.20 10.30
CA ARG A 110 2.55 5.07 9.32
C ARG A 110 1.92 3.68 9.37
N SER A 111 2.72 2.61 9.46
CA SER A 111 2.22 1.24 9.54
C SER A 111 1.36 0.99 10.79
N ILE A 112 1.77 1.53 11.94
CA ILE A 112 0.97 1.48 13.17
C ILE A 112 -0.36 2.21 12.99
N LEU A 113 -0.34 3.43 12.45
CA LEU A 113 -1.56 4.19 12.22
C LEU A 113 -2.47 3.49 11.20
N LYS A 114 -1.91 2.93 10.13
CA LYS A 114 -2.66 2.12 9.15
C LYS A 114 -3.33 0.92 9.80
N ALA A 115 -2.65 0.23 10.72
CA ALA A 115 -3.24 -0.89 11.46
C ALA A 115 -4.33 -0.42 12.44
N ALA A 116 -4.07 0.67 13.17
CA ALA A 116 -5.01 1.24 14.13
C ALA A 116 -6.30 1.77 13.50
N PHE A 117 -6.18 2.34 12.29
CA PHE A 117 -7.28 2.95 11.55
C PHE A 117 -7.79 2.08 10.40
N TRP A 118 -7.33 0.84 10.30
CA TRP A 118 -7.81 -0.07 9.27
C TRP A 118 -9.33 -0.20 9.40
N PRO A 119 -10.10 -0.03 8.31
CA PRO A 119 -11.54 0.13 8.41
C PRO A 119 -12.15 -1.13 9.00
N PRO A 120 -13.23 -1.02 9.79
CA PRO A 120 -13.97 -2.19 10.27
C PRO A 120 -14.59 -2.94 9.08
N PRO A 121 -15.00 -4.21 9.27
CA PRO A 121 -15.69 -4.96 8.22
C PRO A 121 -16.90 -4.21 7.66
N MET A 122 -17.11 -4.32 6.35
CA MET A 122 -18.23 -3.67 5.66
C MET A 122 -19.57 -4.21 6.16
N THR A 123 -20.63 -3.40 6.03
CA THR A 123 -22.00 -3.77 6.42
C THR A 123 -22.76 -4.52 5.32
N CYS A 124 -22.30 -4.46 4.06
CA CYS A 124 -22.86 -5.22 2.95
C CYS A 124 -22.26 -6.62 2.88
N ALA A 125 -23.07 -7.59 2.44
CA ALA A 125 -22.59 -8.94 2.16
C ALA A 125 -21.52 -8.89 1.05
N PRO A 126 -20.33 -9.48 1.27
CA PRO A 126 -19.30 -9.58 0.23
C PRO A 126 -19.76 -10.50 -0.90
N PRO A 127 -19.25 -10.32 -2.14
CA PRO A 127 -19.52 -11.26 -3.22
C PRO A 127 -18.86 -12.62 -2.94
N THR A 128 -19.33 -13.67 -3.60
CA THR A 128 -18.62 -14.95 -3.66
C THR A 128 -17.47 -14.89 -4.65
N PHE A 129 -16.48 -15.77 -4.49
CA PHE A 129 -15.39 -15.94 -5.45
C PHE A 129 -15.92 -16.21 -6.86
N ALA A 130 -16.92 -17.09 -6.98
CA ALA A 130 -17.55 -17.45 -8.26
C ALA A 130 -18.22 -16.24 -8.95
N ALA A 131 -18.85 -15.34 -8.19
CA ALA A 131 -19.48 -14.14 -8.77
C ALA A 131 -18.43 -13.18 -9.36
N VAL A 132 -17.28 -13.04 -8.71
CA VAL A 132 -16.18 -12.21 -9.20
C VAL A 132 -15.52 -12.85 -10.43
N THR A 133 -15.22 -14.17 -10.39
CA THR A 133 -14.59 -14.89 -11.51
C THR A 133 -15.50 -15.12 -12.71
N GLY A 134 -16.82 -15.14 -12.50
CA GLY A 134 -17.83 -15.13 -13.57
C GLY A 134 -17.94 -13.79 -14.29
N GLY A 135 -17.44 -12.71 -13.70
CA GLY A 135 -17.48 -11.36 -14.28
C GLY A 135 -18.78 -10.59 -14.05
N ASP A 136 -19.65 -11.12 -13.18
CA ASP A 136 -20.98 -10.58 -12.86
C ASP A 136 -20.95 -9.59 -11.68
N ALA A 137 -19.90 -9.63 -10.86
CA ALA A 137 -19.77 -8.77 -9.68
C ALA A 137 -18.46 -7.96 -9.69
N VAL A 138 -18.56 -6.72 -9.20
CA VAL A 138 -17.41 -5.90 -8.80
C VAL A 138 -17.37 -5.90 -7.28
N SER A 139 -16.26 -6.31 -6.67
CA SER A 139 -16.05 -6.02 -5.26
C SER A 139 -15.91 -4.52 -5.10
N THR A 140 -16.64 -3.91 -4.16
CA THR A 140 -16.36 -2.52 -3.78
C THR A 140 -14.96 -2.51 -3.16
N PRO A 141 -13.99 -1.78 -3.72
CA PRO A 141 -12.66 -1.75 -3.15
C PRO A 141 -12.72 -1.20 -1.73
N LEU A 142 -12.01 -1.84 -0.80
CA LEU A 142 -11.73 -1.22 0.50
C LEU A 142 -10.81 -0.02 0.27
N ASP A 143 -11.41 1.15 0.07
CA ASP A 143 -10.68 2.41 -0.09
C ASP A 143 -10.24 2.86 1.30
N PHE A 144 -9.01 2.50 1.66
CA PHE A 144 -8.37 3.00 2.86
C PHE A 144 -7.53 4.23 2.52
N ASP A 145 -7.93 5.36 3.08
CA ASP A 145 -7.18 6.60 3.02
C ASP A 145 -6.80 7.04 4.43
N LEU A 146 -5.50 6.93 4.72
CA LEU A 146 -4.94 7.33 6.01
C LEU A 146 -5.17 8.83 6.29
N ARG A 147 -5.42 9.66 5.27
CA ARG A 147 -5.76 11.08 5.42
C ARG A 147 -7.10 11.30 6.13
N HIS A 148 -7.98 10.31 6.12
CA HIS A 148 -9.21 10.35 6.92
C HIS A 148 -8.96 10.19 8.42
N ALA A 149 -7.81 9.61 8.79
CA ALA A 149 -7.40 9.43 10.18
C ALA A 149 -6.50 10.56 10.69
N GLY A 150 -6.00 11.44 9.81
CA GLY A 150 -5.19 12.59 10.20
C GLY A 150 -4.47 13.27 9.04
N TRP A 151 -3.78 14.36 9.33
CA TRP A 151 -3.03 15.13 8.33
C TRP A 151 -1.54 14.91 8.44
N PHE A 152 -0.86 14.88 7.28
CA PHE A 152 0.54 14.50 7.14
C PHE A 152 1.32 15.66 6.57
N PHE A 153 2.32 16.14 7.31
CA PHE A 153 3.17 17.23 6.84
C PHE A 153 4.60 16.70 6.73
N PRO A 154 5.12 16.46 5.51
CA PRO A 154 6.52 16.09 5.34
C PRO A 154 7.42 17.29 5.67
N GLY A 155 8.59 17.02 6.27
CA GLY A 155 9.55 18.09 6.59
C GLY A 155 10.17 18.78 5.38
N LYS A 156 10.19 18.11 4.21
CA LYS A 156 10.58 18.70 2.92
C LYS A 156 9.61 18.23 1.84
N PRO A 157 9.13 19.12 0.94
CA PRO A 157 8.32 18.71 -0.19
C PRO A 157 9.12 17.73 -1.06
N ALA A 158 8.54 16.59 -1.38
CA ALA A 158 9.14 15.65 -2.31
C ALA A 158 9.14 16.28 -3.71
N ARG A 159 10.28 16.26 -4.41
CA ARG A 159 10.30 16.59 -5.84
C ARG A 159 9.53 15.52 -6.60
N GLU A 160 8.60 15.93 -7.45
CA GLU A 160 7.93 15.02 -8.36
C GLU A 160 8.99 14.39 -9.28
N LYS A 161 9.01 13.05 -9.32
CA LYS A 161 9.89 12.28 -10.18
C LYS A 161 9.02 11.56 -11.19
N ARG A 162 9.52 11.46 -12.43
CA ARG A 162 8.89 10.61 -13.45
C ARG A 162 8.86 9.15 -12.98
N LEU A 163 10.00 8.61 -12.57
CA LEU A 163 10.07 7.29 -11.95
C LEU A 163 9.99 7.43 -10.43
N VAL A 164 8.90 6.93 -9.85
CA VAL A 164 8.71 6.83 -8.41
C VAL A 164 9.20 5.46 -7.95
N CYS A 165 9.86 5.41 -6.80
CA CYS A 165 10.30 4.18 -6.15
C CYS A 165 9.89 4.22 -4.68
N ARG A 166 9.19 3.19 -4.21
CA ARG A 166 8.82 3.00 -2.81
C ARG A 166 9.25 1.62 -2.36
N SER A 167 10.00 1.55 -1.27
CA SER A 167 10.37 0.28 -0.65
C SER A 167 9.32 -0.14 0.37
N PHE A 168 8.95 -1.41 0.34
CA PHE A 168 8.12 -2.07 1.34
C PHE A 168 8.94 -3.18 1.99
N ASP A 169 9.00 -3.16 3.32
CA ASP A 169 9.50 -4.29 4.09
C ASP A 169 8.30 -5.18 4.36
N HIS A 170 8.14 -6.26 3.60
CA HIS A 170 7.08 -7.25 3.75
C HIS A 170 7.76 -8.61 3.86
N GLN A 171 8.46 -8.85 4.97
CA GLN A 171 9.37 -10.00 5.24
C GLN A 171 10.66 -10.00 4.40
N GLN A 172 10.63 -9.38 3.23
CA GLN A 172 11.78 -8.98 2.45
C GLN A 172 11.51 -7.60 1.84
N ILE A 173 12.58 -6.96 1.34
CA ILE A 173 12.45 -5.63 0.72
C ILE A 173 11.97 -5.77 -0.72
N TYR A 174 10.73 -5.37 -0.95
CA TYR A 174 10.17 -5.15 -2.28
C TYR A 174 10.28 -3.68 -2.65
N ARG A 175 10.46 -3.40 -3.94
CA ARG A 175 10.63 -2.02 -4.44
C ARG A 175 9.64 -1.74 -5.56
N LEU A 176 8.44 -1.31 -5.15
CA LEU A 176 7.47 -0.74 -6.07
C LEU A 176 8.12 0.37 -6.87
N ARG A 177 8.08 0.26 -8.19
CA ARG A 177 8.44 1.36 -9.10
C ARG A 177 7.36 1.56 -10.13
N PHE A 178 7.09 2.81 -10.50
CA PHE A 178 6.15 3.14 -11.56
C PHE A 178 6.52 4.44 -12.25
N ASP A 179 6.05 4.60 -13.49
CA ASP A 179 6.21 5.81 -14.29
C ASP A 179 4.97 6.69 -14.14
N THR A 180 5.12 7.87 -13.54
CA THR A 180 4.01 8.79 -13.24
C THR A 180 3.37 9.37 -14.49
N GLU A 181 4.12 9.48 -15.60
CA GLU A 181 3.63 9.99 -16.87
C GLU A 181 2.77 8.92 -17.56
N ARG A 182 3.27 7.68 -17.66
CA ARG A 182 2.49 6.56 -18.23
C ARG A 182 1.25 6.25 -17.41
N LEU A 183 1.32 6.41 -16.09
CA LEU A 183 0.16 6.23 -15.22
C LEU A 183 -0.97 7.26 -15.48
N ARG A 184 -0.73 8.34 -16.26
CA ARG A 184 -1.79 9.29 -16.67
C ARG A 184 -2.58 8.80 -17.87
N SER A 185 -2.03 7.88 -18.66
CA SER A 185 -2.66 7.37 -19.90
C SER A 185 -3.32 5.99 -19.75
N VAL A 186 -3.30 5.41 -18.55
CA VAL A 186 -3.90 4.10 -18.26
C VAL A 186 -5.27 4.22 -17.61
N HIS A 187 -5.95 3.09 -17.42
CA HIS A 187 -7.25 3.01 -16.78
C HIS A 187 -7.27 3.80 -15.45
N PRO A 188 -8.21 4.75 -15.26
CA PRO A 188 -8.20 5.65 -14.10
C PRO A 188 -8.21 4.93 -12.74
N LEU A 189 -8.91 3.81 -12.65
CA LEU A 189 -8.94 3.00 -11.41
C LEU A 189 -7.61 2.32 -11.10
N LEU A 190 -6.88 1.85 -12.12
CA LEU A 190 -5.53 1.30 -11.95
C LEU A 190 -4.56 2.41 -11.54
N ALA A 191 -4.63 3.55 -12.23
CA ALA A 191 -3.81 4.71 -11.93
C ALA A 191 -4.02 5.22 -10.49
N ARG A 192 -5.28 5.25 -10.03
CA ARG A 192 -5.63 5.59 -8.65
C ARG A 192 -4.98 4.61 -7.67
N TYR A 193 -5.15 3.31 -7.90
CA TYR A 193 -4.61 2.26 -7.02
C TYR A 193 -3.09 2.34 -6.87
N VAL A 194 -2.35 2.38 -7.98
CA VAL A 194 -0.88 2.44 -7.97
C VAL A 194 -0.37 3.69 -7.25
N ARG A 195 -1.05 4.84 -7.37
CA ARG A 195 -0.69 6.05 -6.60
C ARG A 195 -0.97 5.88 -5.11
N GLN A 196 -2.16 5.39 -4.77
CA GLN A 196 -2.58 5.24 -3.37
C GLN A 196 -1.69 4.26 -2.62
N VAL A 197 -1.26 3.17 -3.26
CA VAL A 197 -0.52 2.11 -2.57
C VAL A 197 0.84 2.58 -2.03
N VAL A 198 1.44 3.61 -2.64
CA VAL A 198 2.67 4.27 -2.12
C VAL A 198 2.50 4.71 -0.67
N ASP A 199 1.32 5.26 -0.36
CA ASP A 199 1.02 5.93 0.89
C ASP A 199 0.13 5.11 1.82
N HIS A 200 -0.70 4.22 1.25
CA HIS A 200 -1.80 3.56 1.93
C HIS A 200 -1.70 2.04 1.94
N CYS A 201 -0.61 1.45 1.42
CA CYS A 201 -0.38 0.00 1.51
C CYS A 201 -0.49 -0.49 2.97
N PRO A 202 -1.36 -1.48 3.27
CA PRO A 202 -1.54 -2.04 4.61
C PRO A 202 -0.44 -3.04 4.94
N ASN A 203 0.74 -2.51 5.26
CA ASN A 203 1.91 -3.34 5.52
C ASN A 203 1.64 -4.44 6.57
N HIS A 204 0.80 -4.17 7.57
CA HIS A 204 0.46 -5.14 8.62
C HIS A 204 -0.17 -6.44 8.07
N LEU A 205 -0.91 -6.40 6.96
CA LEU A 205 -1.49 -7.62 6.35
C LEU A 205 -0.42 -8.56 5.77
N PHE A 206 0.74 -8.03 5.39
CA PHE A 206 1.85 -8.82 4.82
C PHE A 206 2.73 -9.50 5.87
N PHE A 207 2.48 -9.20 7.15
CA PHE A 207 3.15 -9.82 8.30
C PHE A 207 2.23 -10.74 9.11
N GLN A 208 0.92 -10.70 8.87
CA GLN A 208 -0.03 -11.59 9.52
C GLN A 208 0.16 -13.03 9.03
N ASP A 209 -0.23 -13.99 9.85
CA ASP A 209 -0.36 -15.40 9.47
C ASP A 209 -1.43 -15.50 8.37
N GLY A 210 -0.97 -15.49 7.13
CA GLY A 210 -1.77 -15.43 5.92
C GLY A 210 -1.06 -16.09 4.76
N LEU A 211 -1.78 -16.30 3.65
CA LEU A 211 -1.24 -16.98 2.48
C LEU A 211 -0.52 -15.98 1.59
N ARG A 212 0.74 -16.27 1.25
CA ARG A 212 1.39 -15.65 0.09
C ARG A 212 0.91 -16.36 -1.15
N CYS A 213 0.60 -15.62 -2.21
CA CYS A 213 0.16 -16.22 -3.48
C CYS A 213 1.18 -17.23 -4.03
N SER A 214 2.48 -16.95 -3.87
CA SER A 214 3.57 -17.85 -4.27
C SER A 214 3.59 -19.18 -3.52
N SER A 215 2.94 -19.24 -2.36
CA SER A 215 2.89 -20.41 -1.48
C SER A 215 1.50 -21.04 -1.43
N PHE A 216 0.57 -20.61 -2.30
CA PHE A 216 -0.77 -21.15 -2.34
C PHE A 216 -0.73 -22.64 -2.76
N PRO A 217 -1.31 -23.56 -1.97
CA PRO A 217 -1.18 -25.00 -2.22
C PRO A 217 -2.06 -25.52 -3.37
N GLY A 218 -3.02 -24.71 -3.83
CA GLY A 218 -3.95 -25.10 -4.90
C GLY A 218 -3.45 -24.81 -6.31
N HIS A 219 -4.30 -25.11 -7.30
CA HIS A 219 -4.02 -24.86 -8.71
C HIS A 219 -5.21 -24.23 -9.44
N ALA A 220 -4.92 -23.35 -10.38
CA ALA A 220 -5.91 -22.71 -11.26
C ALA A 220 -6.13 -23.52 -12.55
N THR A 221 -7.37 -23.56 -13.05
CA THR A 221 -7.77 -24.26 -14.30
C THR A 221 -7.46 -23.49 -15.59
N ALA A 222 -6.43 -22.63 -15.58
CA ALA A 222 -6.16 -21.75 -16.71
C ALA A 222 -5.84 -22.53 -18.00
N VAL A 223 -6.51 -22.15 -19.10
CA VAL A 223 -6.13 -22.60 -20.45
C VAL A 223 -4.98 -21.73 -20.93
N LEU A 224 -3.79 -22.32 -21.01
CA LEU A 224 -2.55 -21.60 -21.35
C LEU A 224 -2.31 -21.59 -22.86
N HIS A 225 -1.99 -20.42 -23.38
CA HIS A 225 -1.49 -20.22 -24.73
C HIS A 225 0.02 -19.99 -24.67
N HIS A 226 0.79 -20.86 -25.31
CA HIS A 226 2.26 -20.80 -25.35
C HIS A 226 2.76 -20.13 -26.63
N GLU A 227 3.67 -19.18 -26.49
CA GLU A 227 4.30 -18.47 -27.61
C GLU A 227 5.79 -18.24 -27.34
N GLU A 228 6.65 -18.72 -28.25
CA GLU A 228 8.12 -18.52 -28.12
C GLU A 228 8.60 -17.19 -28.75
N ARG A 229 7.74 -16.51 -29.52
CA ARG A 229 8.06 -15.26 -30.24
C ARG A 229 7.32 -14.05 -29.68
N HIS A 230 6.79 -14.17 -28.47
CA HIS A 230 6.07 -13.08 -27.82
C HIS A 230 7.03 -11.93 -27.46
N GLU A 231 6.54 -10.69 -27.46
CA GLU A 231 7.36 -9.50 -27.18
C GLU A 231 8.03 -9.53 -25.79
N MET A 232 7.37 -10.18 -24.82
CA MET A 232 7.89 -10.35 -23.46
C MET A 232 9.21 -11.14 -23.46
N CYS A 233 9.35 -12.16 -24.30
CA CYS A 233 10.57 -12.95 -24.43
C CYS A 233 11.73 -12.09 -24.96
N LYS A 234 11.45 -11.27 -25.98
CA LYS A 234 12.44 -10.35 -26.54
C LYS A 234 12.89 -9.29 -25.53
N LEU A 235 11.95 -8.63 -24.85
CA LEU A 235 12.25 -7.62 -23.81
C LEU A 235 13.07 -8.21 -22.65
N THR A 236 12.81 -9.48 -22.30
CA THR A 236 13.58 -10.21 -21.29
C THR A 236 14.99 -10.49 -21.76
N ALA A 237 15.17 -10.97 -23.00
CA ALA A 237 16.50 -11.19 -23.56
C ALA A 237 17.32 -9.89 -23.62
N ASP A 238 16.69 -8.79 -24.05
CA ASP A 238 17.29 -7.46 -24.11
C ASP A 238 17.70 -6.92 -22.72
N SER A 239 17.04 -7.40 -21.65
CA SER A 239 17.36 -7.01 -20.28
C SER A 239 18.65 -7.63 -19.75
N PHE A 240 19.25 -8.63 -20.40
CA PHE A 240 20.45 -9.31 -19.86
C PHE A 240 21.71 -8.44 -19.88
N GLY A 241 21.72 -7.38 -20.68
CA GLY A 241 22.78 -6.37 -20.67
C GLY A 241 22.63 -5.31 -19.57
N VAL A 242 21.52 -5.30 -18.83
CA VAL A 242 21.22 -4.32 -17.77
C VAL A 242 21.89 -4.77 -16.46
N THR A 243 22.62 -3.86 -15.82
CA THR A 243 23.48 -4.14 -14.66
C THR A 243 23.31 -3.13 -13.51
N GLU A 244 22.24 -2.33 -13.57
CA GLU A 244 21.89 -1.28 -12.63
C GLU A 244 21.68 -1.81 -11.21
N PHE A 245 21.19 -3.04 -11.08
CA PHE A 245 20.96 -3.74 -9.81
C PHE A 245 21.72 -5.08 -9.77
N LYS A 246 21.94 -5.58 -8.55
CA LYS A 246 22.63 -6.87 -8.34
C LYS A 246 21.80 -8.07 -8.79
N ALA A 247 20.48 -7.99 -8.64
CA ALA A 247 19.57 -9.08 -8.97
C ALA A 247 19.11 -8.98 -10.43
N ARG A 248 19.24 -10.09 -11.18
CA ARG A 248 18.76 -10.17 -12.57
C ARG A 248 17.26 -9.92 -12.70
N HIS A 249 16.48 -10.38 -11.71
CA HIS A 249 15.03 -10.14 -11.62
C HIS A 249 14.73 -8.64 -11.59
N GLU A 250 15.42 -7.89 -10.73
CA GLU A 250 15.24 -6.45 -10.58
C GLU A 250 15.71 -5.69 -11.84
N ASN A 251 16.79 -6.14 -12.49
CA ASN A 251 17.23 -5.59 -13.78
C ASN A 251 16.20 -5.84 -14.89
N CYS A 252 15.59 -7.02 -14.94
CA CYS A 252 14.51 -7.33 -15.88
C CYS A 252 13.33 -6.39 -15.67
N GLN A 253 12.79 -6.32 -14.46
CA GLN A 253 11.68 -5.41 -14.12
C GLN A 253 12.00 -3.94 -14.45
N TYR A 254 13.20 -3.48 -14.10
CA TYR A 254 13.63 -2.12 -14.43
C TYR A 254 13.75 -1.87 -15.94
N HIS A 255 14.23 -2.86 -16.70
CA HIS A 255 14.28 -2.78 -18.16
C HIS A 255 12.89 -2.64 -18.76
N PHE A 256 11.94 -3.48 -18.32
CA PHE A 256 10.54 -3.36 -18.73
C PHE A 256 9.99 -1.98 -18.41
N LEU A 257 10.13 -1.52 -17.16
CA LEU A 257 9.64 -0.20 -16.75
C LEU A 257 10.27 0.95 -17.57
N THR A 258 11.51 0.83 -18.03
CA THR A 258 12.18 1.91 -18.77
C THR A 258 12.04 1.81 -20.29
N ARG A 259 11.87 0.61 -20.85
CA ARG A 259 11.90 0.37 -22.31
C ARG A 259 10.58 -0.06 -22.91
N ASP A 260 9.72 -0.75 -22.17
CA ASP A 260 8.40 -1.15 -22.65
C ASP A 260 7.40 0.01 -22.41
N PRO A 261 6.79 0.59 -23.46
CA PRO A 261 5.86 1.71 -23.29
C PRO A 261 4.57 1.31 -22.55
N PHE A 262 4.27 0.01 -22.46
CA PHE A 262 3.06 -0.50 -21.82
C PHE A 262 3.24 -0.81 -20.33
N THR A 263 4.47 -1.02 -19.87
CA THR A 263 4.76 -1.27 -18.44
C THR A 263 4.59 0.00 -17.64
N VAL A 264 3.70 -0.06 -16.64
CA VAL A 264 3.35 1.09 -15.79
C VAL A 264 3.87 0.95 -14.38
N GLY A 265 3.98 -0.28 -13.86
CA GLY A 265 4.43 -0.55 -12.51
C GLY A 265 5.09 -1.91 -12.38
N VAL A 266 6.02 -2.02 -11.44
CA VAL A 266 6.72 -3.26 -11.07
C VAL A 266 6.75 -3.40 -9.57
N GLU A 267 6.75 -4.64 -9.07
CA GLU A 267 6.64 -4.97 -7.64
C GLU A 267 5.42 -4.32 -6.99
N VAL A 268 4.26 -4.38 -7.66
CA VAL A 268 3.02 -3.75 -7.18
C VAL A 268 2.41 -4.61 -6.08
N PRO A 269 2.37 -4.14 -4.82
CA PRO A 269 1.79 -4.92 -3.73
C PRO A 269 0.28 -5.05 -3.91
N VAL A 270 -0.26 -6.24 -3.63
CA VAL A 270 -1.69 -6.58 -3.70
C VAL A 270 -2.07 -7.47 -2.53
N TRP A 271 -3.32 -7.37 -2.09
CA TRP A 271 -3.85 -8.13 -0.97
C TRP A 271 -5.36 -8.35 -1.08
N LEU A 272 -5.87 -9.33 -0.33
CA LEU A 272 -7.28 -9.62 -0.14
C LEU A 272 -7.49 -10.16 1.27
N GLU A 273 -8.44 -9.58 2.00
CA GLU A 273 -8.82 -10.01 3.33
C GLU A 273 -9.99 -11.01 3.29
N ALA A 274 -10.09 -11.86 4.32
CA ALA A 274 -11.13 -12.88 4.36
C ALA A 274 -12.57 -12.32 4.32
N ARG A 275 -12.77 -11.12 4.87
CA ARG A 275 -14.07 -10.43 4.89
C ARG A 275 -14.55 -9.93 3.53
N GLU A 276 -13.71 -9.97 2.51
CA GLU A 276 -14.00 -9.40 1.20
C GLU A 276 -14.64 -10.40 0.25
N LEU A 277 -14.69 -11.67 0.65
CA LEU A 277 -15.45 -12.72 -0.02
C LEU A 277 -16.27 -13.50 1.00
N GLU A 278 -17.48 -13.88 0.61
CA GLU A 278 -18.37 -14.68 1.45
C GLU A 278 -17.79 -16.07 1.74
N ASP A 279 -17.19 -16.67 0.71
CA ASP A 279 -16.66 -18.03 0.64
C ASP A 279 -15.13 -18.08 0.78
N PHE A 280 -14.49 -17.03 1.31
CA PHE A 280 -13.02 -16.93 1.35
C PHE A 280 -12.35 -18.16 1.97
N ALA A 281 -12.82 -18.60 3.14
CA ALA A 281 -12.18 -19.69 3.87
C ALA A 281 -12.32 -21.03 3.16
N GLU A 282 -13.42 -21.24 2.44
CA GLU A 282 -13.64 -22.42 1.61
C GLU A 282 -12.69 -22.44 0.41
N VAL A 283 -12.55 -21.30 -0.27
CA VAL A 283 -11.73 -21.17 -1.48
C VAL A 283 -10.23 -21.21 -1.17
N PHE A 284 -9.79 -20.54 -0.11
CA PHE A 284 -8.38 -20.35 0.20
C PHE A 284 -7.87 -21.22 1.36
N GLY A 285 -8.73 -21.94 2.07
CA GLY A 285 -8.34 -22.85 3.14
C GLY A 285 -7.88 -22.17 4.43
N GLY A 286 -8.39 -20.97 4.74
CA GLY A 286 -8.07 -20.24 5.96
C GLY A 286 -8.73 -18.86 6.05
N SER A 287 -8.57 -18.17 7.18
CA SER A 287 -9.13 -16.83 7.41
C SER A 287 -8.09 -15.70 7.37
N GLY A 288 -6.81 -16.03 7.13
CA GLY A 288 -5.73 -15.05 7.01
C GLY A 288 -5.77 -14.33 5.66
N PRO A 289 -5.18 -13.12 5.54
CA PRO A 289 -5.16 -12.39 4.28
C PRO A 289 -4.35 -13.15 3.21
N LEU A 290 -4.77 -13.00 1.97
CA LEU A 290 -3.97 -13.35 0.79
C LEU A 290 -3.14 -12.13 0.40
N THR A 291 -1.85 -12.30 0.14
CA THR A 291 -0.94 -11.19 -0.18
C THR A 291 0.06 -11.53 -1.29
N GLY A 292 0.60 -10.50 -1.96
CA GLY A 292 1.57 -10.67 -3.02
C GLY A 292 2.16 -9.37 -3.56
N HIS A 293 3.19 -9.50 -4.41
CA HIS A 293 3.73 -8.41 -5.23
C HIS A 293 3.74 -8.86 -6.68
N ILE A 294 3.14 -8.04 -7.54
CA ILE A 294 3.08 -8.30 -8.98
C ILE A 294 4.40 -7.85 -9.60
N ASP A 295 5.09 -8.75 -10.29
CA ASP A 295 6.35 -8.41 -10.97
C ASP A 295 6.18 -7.27 -11.97
N LEU A 296 5.19 -7.38 -12.87
CA LEU A 296 4.89 -6.35 -13.86
C LEU A 296 3.38 -6.13 -14.02
N VAL A 297 3.00 -4.87 -14.06
CA VAL A 297 1.67 -4.41 -14.50
C VAL A 297 1.84 -3.60 -15.77
N ARG A 298 1.10 -3.97 -16.82
CA ARG A 298 1.06 -3.28 -18.11
C ARG A 298 -0.37 -2.84 -18.44
N GLU A 299 -0.52 -1.88 -19.34
CA GLU A 299 -1.79 -1.66 -20.03
C GLU A 299 -1.56 -1.55 -21.54
N LYS A 300 -2.21 -2.43 -22.30
CA LYS A 300 -2.06 -2.51 -23.75
C LYS A 300 -3.40 -2.81 -24.39
N GLY A 301 -3.76 -2.01 -25.40
CA GLY A 301 -5.04 -2.17 -26.12
C GLY A 301 -6.28 -2.08 -25.23
N GLY A 302 -6.21 -1.32 -24.12
CA GLY A 302 -7.31 -1.17 -23.15
C GLY A 302 -7.48 -2.34 -22.17
N ALA A 303 -6.58 -3.34 -22.20
CA ALA A 303 -6.53 -4.41 -21.22
C ALA A 303 -5.41 -4.17 -20.22
N VAL A 304 -5.69 -4.40 -18.94
CA VAL A 304 -4.68 -4.43 -17.88
C VAL A 304 -4.01 -5.80 -17.91
N GLU A 305 -2.70 -5.86 -18.08
CA GLU A 305 -1.96 -7.10 -18.12
C GLU A 305 -1.14 -7.29 -16.84
N VAL A 306 -1.25 -8.48 -16.25
CA VAL A 306 -0.52 -8.88 -15.04
C VAL A 306 0.46 -9.98 -15.44
N TRP A 307 1.75 -9.74 -15.19
CA TRP A 307 2.80 -10.66 -15.58
C TRP A 307 3.73 -11.01 -14.42
N ASP A 308 4.22 -12.26 -14.44
CA ASP A 308 5.20 -12.80 -13.49
C ASP A 308 6.41 -13.34 -14.25
N TYR A 309 7.61 -12.87 -13.92
CA TYR A 309 8.85 -13.34 -14.55
C TYR A 309 9.29 -14.63 -13.87
N LYS A 310 9.52 -15.67 -14.69
CA LYS A 310 9.87 -17.01 -14.20
C LYS A 310 11.04 -17.57 -14.98
N PRO A 311 12.27 -17.57 -14.44
CA PRO A 311 13.38 -18.25 -15.09
C PRO A 311 13.00 -19.70 -15.38
N HIS A 312 13.14 -20.14 -16.64
CA HIS A 312 12.68 -21.46 -17.10
C HIS A 312 11.16 -21.63 -17.01
N ALA A 313 10.41 -20.65 -17.51
CA ALA A 313 8.95 -20.56 -17.43
C ALA A 313 8.26 -21.87 -17.84
N ARG A 314 8.78 -22.58 -18.84
CA ARG A 314 8.28 -23.88 -19.28
C ARG A 314 8.21 -24.97 -18.20
N ARG A 315 9.00 -24.85 -17.13
CA ARG A 315 9.04 -25.82 -16.01
C ARG A 315 8.11 -25.43 -14.86
N GLU A 316 7.56 -24.22 -14.87
CA GLU A 316 6.74 -23.72 -13.79
C GLU A 316 5.34 -24.35 -13.79
N ARG A 317 4.94 -24.85 -12.62
CA ARG A 317 3.62 -25.48 -12.42
C ARG A 317 2.63 -24.58 -11.70
N HIS A 318 3.12 -23.59 -10.95
CA HIS A 318 2.31 -22.73 -10.09
C HIS A 318 2.19 -21.28 -10.60
N ALA A 319 2.93 -20.92 -11.66
CA ALA A 319 2.96 -19.55 -12.17
C ALA A 319 1.58 -19.07 -12.63
N ALA A 320 0.80 -19.90 -13.33
CA ALA A 320 -0.56 -19.54 -13.74
C ALA A 320 -1.47 -19.23 -12.52
N THR A 321 -1.39 -20.06 -11.48
CA THR A 321 -2.13 -19.84 -10.22
C THR A 321 -1.70 -18.55 -9.55
N GLN A 322 -0.39 -18.31 -9.42
CA GLN A 322 0.15 -17.11 -8.79
C GLN A 322 -0.30 -15.84 -9.53
N VAL A 323 -0.15 -15.81 -10.86
CA VAL A 323 -0.57 -14.67 -11.71
C VAL A 323 -2.08 -14.47 -11.62
N PHE A 324 -2.87 -15.54 -11.61
CA PHE A 324 -4.32 -15.43 -11.45
C PHE A 324 -4.69 -14.79 -10.10
N LEU A 325 -4.08 -15.24 -8.99
CA LEU A 325 -4.35 -14.68 -7.66
C LEU A 325 -3.97 -13.20 -7.59
N TYR A 326 -2.84 -12.81 -8.19
CA TYR A 326 -2.45 -11.41 -8.34
C TYR A 326 -3.50 -10.59 -9.08
N THR A 327 -3.95 -11.09 -10.24
CA THR A 327 -4.99 -10.43 -11.05
C THR A 327 -6.32 -10.34 -10.31
N PHE A 328 -6.71 -11.40 -9.58
CA PHE A 328 -7.92 -11.42 -8.77
C PHE A 328 -7.87 -10.34 -7.69
N MET A 329 -6.81 -10.30 -6.89
CA MET A 329 -6.66 -9.27 -5.86
C MET A 329 -6.62 -7.87 -6.49
N LEU A 330 -5.90 -7.66 -7.59
CA LEU A 330 -5.84 -6.38 -8.27
C LEU A 330 -7.22 -5.95 -8.78
N SER A 331 -8.03 -6.88 -9.31
CA SER A 331 -9.41 -6.64 -9.70
C SER A 331 -10.25 -6.17 -8.51
N VAL A 332 -10.17 -6.87 -7.36
CA VAL A 332 -10.88 -6.48 -6.13
C VAL A 332 -10.38 -5.12 -5.59
N ARG A 333 -9.08 -4.83 -5.65
CA ARG A 333 -8.49 -3.55 -5.20
C ARG A 333 -8.80 -2.37 -6.11
N THR A 334 -8.98 -2.60 -7.40
CA THR A 334 -9.24 -1.53 -8.37
C THR A 334 -10.72 -1.36 -8.66
N GLY A 335 -11.52 -2.42 -8.51
CA GLY A 335 -12.88 -2.49 -9.01
C GLY A 335 -12.96 -2.72 -10.53
N ILE A 336 -11.83 -3.00 -11.20
CA ILE A 336 -11.82 -3.33 -12.63
C ILE A 336 -12.27 -4.79 -12.77
N LEU A 337 -13.19 -5.07 -13.68
CA LEU A 337 -13.70 -6.43 -13.90
C LEU A 337 -12.66 -7.33 -14.56
N LEU A 338 -12.62 -8.61 -14.16
CA LEU A 338 -11.63 -9.59 -14.65
C LEU A 338 -11.59 -9.74 -16.18
N ARG A 339 -12.72 -9.52 -16.87
CA ARG A 339 -12.76 -9.53 -18.36
C ARG A 339 -11.88 -8.46 -19.02
N HIS A 340 -11.47 -7.43 -18.28
CA HIS A 340 -10.56 -6.39 -18.75
C HIS A 340 -9.09 -6.71 -18.45
N PHE A 341 -8.81 -7.89 -17.91
CA PHE A 341 -7.46 -8.33 -17.60
C PHE A 341 -6.93 -9.39 -18.56
N ARG A 342 -5.61 -9.40 -18.74
CA ARG A 342 -4.83 -10.46 -19.35
C ARG A 342 -3.78 -10.93 -18.36
N CYS A 343 -3.53 -12.23 -18.32
CA CYS A 343 -2.53 -12.81 -17.44
C CYS A 343 -1.43 -13.46 -18.26
N GLY A 344 -0.21 -13.45 -17.75
CA GLY A 344 0.83 -14.32 -18.27
C GLY A 344 2.05 -14.46 -17.38
N TYR A 345 2.91 -15.40 -17.74
CA TYR A 345 4.23 -15.57 -17.16
C TYR A 345 5.23 -15.93 -18.25
N PHE A 346 6.49 -15.56 -18.06
CA PHE A 346 7.45 -15.59 -19.15
C PHE A 346 8.89 -15.70 -18.69
N ASP A 347 9.75 -16.14 -19.62
CA ASP A 347 11.20 -15.91 -19.62
C ASP A 347 11.66 -15.43 -21.02
N GLU A 348 12.96 -15.50 -21.30
CA GLU A 348 13.51 -15.09 -22.59
C GLU A 348 13.17 -16.00 -23.78
N ARG A 349 12.54 -17.15 -23.54
CA ARG A 349 12.24 -18.17 -24.57
C ARG A 349 10.76 -18.51 -24.64
N ASP A 350 10.11 -18.60 -23.49
CA ASP A 350 8.77 -19.12 -23.34
C ASP A 350 7.87 -18.05 -22.73
N CYS A 351 6.75 -17.75 -23.39
CA CYS A 351 5.69 -16.90 -22.86
C CYS A 351 4.39 -17.70 -22.80
N TYR A 352 3.70 -17.66 -21.66
CA TYR A 352 2.39 -18.28 -21.48
C TYR A 352 1.38 -17.21 -21.12
N THR A 353 0.27 -17.15 -21.86
CA THR A 353 -0.83 -16.22 -21.61
C THR A 353 -2.14 -16.93 -21.37
N PHE A 354 -3.04 -16.31 -20.63
CA PHE A 354 -4.39 -16.83 -20.38
C PHE A 354 -5.38 -15.73 -19.98
N SER A 355 -6.67 -16.07 -20.06
CA SER A 355 -7.77 -15.24 -19.55
C SER A 355 -8.03 -15.57 -18.08
N PRO A 356 -8.17 -14.58 -17.18
CA PRO A 356 -8.54 -14.83 -15.78
C PRO A 356 -10.03 -15.14 -15.58
N LEU A 357 -10.86 -14.98 -16.62
CA LEU A 357 -12.30 -15.21 -16.54
C LEU A 357 -12.62 -16.71 -16.48
N GLY A 358 -13.55 -17.11 -15.61
CA GLY A 358 -14.00 -18.49 -15.49
C GLY A 358 -12.95 -19.45 -14.91
N ILE A 359 -11.94 -18.93 -14.21
CA ILE A 359 -10.95 -19.76 -13.52
C ILE A 359 -11.57 -20.36 -12.26
N HIS A 360 -11.36 -21.67 -12.10
CA HIS A 360 -11.62 -22.39 -10.87
C HIS A 360 -10.30 -22.65 -10.14
N LEU A 361 -10.35 -22.60 -8.82
CA LEU A 361 -9.26 -23.00 -7.94
C LEU A 361 -9.58 -24.37 -7.35
N PHE A 362 -8.59 -25.25 -7.36
CA PHE A 362 -8.65 -26.54 -6.67
C PHE A 362 -7.68 -26.54 -5.51
N SER A 363 -8.20 -26.70 -4.30
CA SER A 363 -7.41 -26.84 -3.08
C SER A 363 -6.58 -28.12 -3.15
N GLY A 364 -5.30 -28.06 -2.81
CA GLY A 364 -4.39 -29.22 -2.77
C GLY A 364 -4.70 -30.25 -1.67
N GLY A 365 -5.88 -30.19 -1.04
CA GLY A 365 -6.30 -31.04 0.06
C GLY A 365 -7.73 -31.56 -0.10
N GLN A 366 -7.83 -32.88 -0.29
CA GLN A 366 -9.00 -33.77 -0.23
C GLN A 366 -10.15 -33.52 -1.22
N VAL A 367 -10.07 -34.25 -2.33
CA VAL A 367 -11.26 -34.96 -2.85
C VAL A 367 -11.70 -35.91 -1.74
N HIS A 368 -12.86 -35.65 -1.13
CA HIS A 368 -13.55 -36.65 -0.30
C HIS A 368 -14.26 -37.67 -1.18
#